data_AF-A0A2G9P076-F1
#
_entry.id   AF-A0A2G9P076-F1
#
_cell.length_a   1.000
_cell.length_b   1.000
_cell.length_c   1.000
_cell.angle_alpha   90.00
_cell.angle_beta   90.00
_cell.angle_gamma   90.00
#
_symmetry.space_group_name_H-M   'P 1'
#
loop_
_entity.id
_entity.type
_entity.pdbx_description
1 polymer ?
#
loop_
_entity_poly.entity_id
_entity_poly.type
_entity_poly.pdbx_seq_one_letter_code
_entity_poly.pdbx_strand_id
1 'polypeptide(L)'
;MVAQCNPDWMTYFRQFNLLDPVDQKVAGNVGVPESFLARKVSGQSVKKNVDERAVNRLYLSFILYALMKDLDIWCVSGKFNMPRGFIQNLLNSSASFSSCVLHFCEELDEFWAYKALLLDVTKKLSYCVKAELVPLMEVAGVLEARAKQLYNAGYTTLAHLANADPQVMVKSIEHLSKRQANQIISSAKMLLNEKTEALQEEVEELLRLPADLPSLITKNENVQTIE
;
A
#
# COMPACT_ATOMS: atom_id res chain seq x y z
N MET A 1 -18.72 -11.30 -0.42
CA MET A 1 -17.49 -12.02 0.03
C MET A 1 -17.58 -12.49 1.48
N VAL A 2 -17.82 -11.61 2.47
CA VAL A 2 -17.90 -12.01 3.91
C VAL A 2 -18.92 -13.12 4.18
N ALA A 3 -20.12 -13.03 3.60
CA ALA A 3 -21.17 -14.05 3.77
C ALA A 3 -20.89 -15.38 3.05
N GLN A 4 -19.94 -15.39 2.11
CA GLN A 4 -19.55 -16.59 1.35
C GLN A 4 -18.30 -17.25 1.94
N CYS A 5 -17.70 -16.64 2.96
CA CYS A 5 -16.50 -17.14 3.61
C CYS A 5 -16.88 -18.22 4.62
N ASN A 6 -16.30 -19.41 4.45
CA ASN A 6 -16.33 -20.47 5.45
C ASN A 6 -14.91 -20.70 5.98
N PRO A 7 -14.56 -20.19 7.17
CA PRO A 7 -13.21 -20.31 7.71
C PRO A 7 -12.82 -21.76 8.00
N ASP A 8 -11.61 -22.16 7.59
CA ASP A 8 -11.00 -23.38 8.11
C ASP A 8 -10.47 -23.09 9.52
N TRP A 9 -11.13 -23.63 10.54
CA TRP A 9 -10.84 -23.27 11.93
C TRP A 9 -9.40 -23.60 12.35
N MET A 10 -8.86 -24.71 11.84
CA MET A 10 -7.49 -25.12 12.15
C MET A 10 -6.47 -24.12 11.59
N THR A 11 -6.64 -23.72 10.34
CA THR A 11 -5.83 -22.69 9.69
C THR A 11 -6.00 -21.34 10.37
N TYR A 12 -7.23 -20.95 10.69
CA TYR A 12 -7.53 -19.70 11.38
C TYR A 12 -6.79 -19.61 12.72
N PHE A 13 -6.93 -20.62 13.58
CA PHE A 13 -6.25 -20.65 14.86
C PHE A 13 -4.71 -20.71 14.71
N ARG A 14 -4.20 -21.46 13.73
CA ARG A 14 -2.76 -21.47 13.42
C ARG A 14 -2.28 -20.07 13.04
N GLN A 15 -2.97 -19.36 12.15
CA GLN A 15 -2.59 -18.01 11.75
C GLN A 15 -2.67 -17.03 12.91
N PHE A 16 -3.69 -17.14 13.76
CA PHE A 16 -3.82 -16.33 14.97
C PHE A 16 -2.60 -16.50 15.90
N ASN A 17 -2.16 -17.74 16.13
CA ASN A 17 -1.02 -18.01 17.00
C ASN A 17 0.34 -17.59 16.43
N LEU A 18 0.42 -17.29 15.13
CA LEU A 18 1.61 -16.73 14.50
C LEU A 18 1.70 -15.20 14.63
N LEU A 19 0.61 -14.54 15.04
CA LEU A 19 0.61 -13.11 15.32
C LEU A 19 1.35 -12.81 16.61
N ASP A 20 1.92 -11.61 16.70
CA ASP A 20 2.50 -11.14 17.94
C ASP A 20 1.41 -10.83 18.99
N PRO A 21 1.77 -10.67 20.29
CA PRO A 21 0.78 -10.43 21.34
C PRO A 21 -0.07 -9.16 21.13
N VAL A 22 0.45 -8.16 20.41
CA VAL A 22 -0.26 -6.91 20.14
C VAL A 22 -1.35 -7.16 19.10
N ASP A 23 -1.03 -7.83 18.01
CA ASP A 23 -1.94 -8.22 16.93
C ASP A 23 -3.01 -9.21 17.42
N GLN A 24 -2.66 -10.14 18.31
CA GLN A 24 -3.63 -11.03 18.98
C GLN A 24 -4.64 -10.24 19.82
N LYS A 25 -4.19 -9.17 20.50
CA LYS A 25 -5.07 -8.28 21.26
C LYS A 25 -6.00 -7.49 20.33
N VAL A 26 -5.52 -7.06 19.16
CA VAL A 26 -6.36 -6.42 18.13
C VAL A 26 -7.50 -7.33 17.69
N ALA A 27 -7.23 -8.62 17.45
CA ALA A 27 -8.27 -9.58 17.13
C ALA A 27 -9.35 -9.71 18.25
N GLY A 28 -8.93 -9.69 19.51
CA GLY A 28 -9.83 -9.60 20.65
C GLY A 28 -10.71 -8.34 20.63
N ASN A 29 -10.13 -7.18 20.34
CA ASN A 29 -10.86 -5.90 20.22
C ASN A 29 -11.85 -5.88 19.03
N VAL A 30 -11.55 -6.60 17.95
CA VAL A 30 -12.45 -6.79 16.80
C VAL A 30 -13.62 -7.71 17.15
N GLY A 31 -13.58 -8.37 18.31
CA GLY A 31 -14.66 -9.23 18.83
C GLY A 31 -14.39 -10.73 18.69
N VAL A 32 -13.17 -11.14 18.33
CA VAL A 32 -12.80 -12.55 18.15
C VAL A 32 -11.67 -12.90 19.12
N PRO A 33 -11.99 -13.28 20.37
CA PRO A 33 -10.97 -13.62 21.35
C PRO A 33 -10.32 -14.98 21.04
N GLU A 34 -9.07 -15.18 21.44
CA GLU A 34 -8.34 -16.45 21.26
C GLU A 34 -9.14 -17.66 21.78
N SER A 35 -9.72 -17.52 22.98
CA SER A 35 -10.54 -18.56 23.61
C SER A 35 -11.71 -19.03 22.73
N PHE A 36 -12.26 -18.17 21.88
CA PHE A 36 -13.30 -18.53 20.92
C PHE A 36 -12.73 -19.43 19.82
N LEU A 37 -11.58 -19.06 19.23
CA LEU A 37 -10.92 -19.84 18.19
C LEU A 37 -10.46 -21.21 18.71
N ALA A 38 -9.88 -21.25 19.91
CA ALA A 38 -9.44 -22.50 20.55
C ALA A 38 -10.61 -23.47 20.76
N ARG A 39 -11.78 -22.96 21.18
CA ARG A 39 -13.00 -23.77 21.32
C ARG A 39 -13.52 -24.27 19.98
N LYS A 40 -13.49 -23.43 18.93
CA LYS A 40 -13.90 -23.82 17.58
C LYS A 40 -13.05 -24.95 17.01
N VAL A 41 -11.73 -24.87 17.15
CA VAL A 41 -10.82 -25.94 16.72
C VAL A 41 -11.01 -27.22 17.54
N SER A 42 -11.31 -27.09 18.83
CA SER A 42 -11.57 -28.23 19.71
C SER A 42 -12.95 -28.87 19.51
N GLY A 43 -13.77 -28.39 18.56
CA GLY A 43 -15.13 -28.87 18.31
C GLY A 43 -16.11 -28.57 19.45
N GLN A 44 -15.75 -27.70 20.40
CA GLN A 44 -16.60 -27.37 21.53
C GLN A 44 -17.74 -26.44 21.10
N SER A 45 -18.92 -26.63 21.68
CA SER A 45 -20.05 -25.73 21.46
C SER A 45 -19.73 -24.35 22.03
N VAL A 46 -19.83 -23.33 21.18
CA VAL A 46 -19.63 -21.94 21.57
C VAL A 46 -21.00 -21.33 21.84
N LYS A 47 -21.19 -20.73 23.02
CA LYS A 47 -22.38 -19.90 23.30
C LYS A 47 -22.46 -18.77 22.25
N LYS A 48 -23.67 -18.47 21.79
CA LYS A 48 -24.03 -17.67 20.58
C LYS A 48 -23.61 -16.18 20.57
N ASN A 49 -22.55 -15.78 21.27
CA ASN A 49 -22.25 -14.39 21.61
C ASN A 49 -21.22 -13.69 20.71
N VAL A 50 -20.71 -14.35 19.66
CA VAL A 50 -19.76 -13.71 18.74
C VAL A 50 -20.42 -13.47 17.40
N ASP A 51 -20.31 -12.24 16.90
CA ASP A 51 -20.81 -11.84 15.59
C ASP A 51 -20.08 -12.61 14.49
N GLU A 52 -20.82 -13.46 13.77
CA GLU A 52 -20.30 -14.27 12.66
C GLU A 52 -19.71 -13.39 11.56
N ARG A 53 -20.25 -12.18 11.36
CA ARG A 53 -19.69 -11.22 10.40
C ARG A 53 -18.31 -10.75 10.82
N ALA A 54 -18.09 -10.45 12.10
CA ALA A 54 -16.78 -10.08 12.64
C ALA A 54 -15.77 -11.23 12.50
N VAL A 55 -16.20 -12.46 12.81
CA VAL A 55 -15.37 -13.67 12.67
C VAL A 55 -14.90 -13.88 11.24
N ASN A 56 -15.81 -13.80 10.28
CA ASN A 56 -15.49 -13.98 8.87
C ASN A 56 -14.64 -12.82 8.33
N ARG A 57 -14.90 -11.57 8.75
CA ARG A 57 -14.08 -10.41 8.36
C ARG A 57 -12.65 -10.54 8.85
N LEU A 58 -12.44 -10.94 10.10
CA LEU A 58 -11.10 -11.13 10.66
C LEU A 58 -10.35 -12.28 9.96
N TYR A 59 -11.04 -13.35 9.56
CA TYR A 59 -10.41 -14.42 8.78
C TYR A 59 -9.96 -13.90 7.40
N LEU A 60 -10.80 -13.15 6.70
CA LEU A 60 -10.44 -12.53 5.43
C LEU A 60 -9.30 -11.52 5.56
N SER A 61 -9.19 -10.79 6.68
CA SER A 61 -8.04 -9.91 6.91
C SER A 61 -6.74 -10.67 7.11
N PHE A 62 -6.75 -11.90 7.64
CA PHE A 62 -5.54 -12.73 7.69
C PHE A 62 -5.07 -13.16 6.29
N ILE A 63 -6.01 -13.42 5.37
CA ILE A 63 -5.68 -13.70 3.96
C ILE A 63 -5.02 -12.47 3.33
N LEU A 64 -5.59 -11.28 3.52
CA LEU A 64 -5.02 -10.03 3.02
C LEU A 64 -3.65 -9.74 3.65
N TYR A 65 -3.51 -9.96 4.96
CA TYR A 65 -2.24 -9.78 5.65
C TYR A 65 -1.15 -10.72 5.11
N ALA A 66 -1.49 -11.99 4.87
CA ALA A 66 -0.57 -12.94 4.24
C ALA A 66 -0.19 -12.52 2.82
N LEU A 67 -1.14 -12.04 2.01
CA LEU A 67 -0.84 -11.50 0.67
C LEU A 67 0.13 -10.33 0.72
N MET A 68 -0.07 -9.39 1.65
CA MET A 68 0.82 -8.24 1.84
C MET A 68 2.23 -8.62 2.31
N LYS A 69 2.43 -9.84 2.86
CA LYS A 69 3.72 -10.35 3.33
C LYS A 69 4.42 -11.24 2.30
N ASP A 70 3.71 -12.24 1.78
CA ASP A 70 4.27 -13.30 0.93
C ASP A 70 4.18 -12.95 -0.58
N LEU A 71 3.38 -11.95 -0.96
CA LEU A 71 3.23 -11.40 -2.32
C LEU A 71 2.90 -12.44 -3.42
N ASP A 72 2.38 -13.62 -3.04
CA ASP A 72 2.04 -14.71 -3.95
C ASP A 72 0.67 -15.31 -3.66
N ILE A 73 -0.26 -15.12 -4.62
CA ILE A 73 -1.61 -15.67 -4.58
C ILE A 73 -1.59 -17.21 -4.53
N TRP A 74 -0.60 -17.87 -5.15
CA TRP A 74 -0.50 -19.33 -5.13
C TRP A 74 -0.16 -19.85 -3.73
N CYS A 75 0.89 -19.31 -3.11
CA CYS A 75 1.25 -19.64 -1.73
C CYS A 75 0.08 -19.42 -0.77
N VAL A 76 -0.58 -18.26 -0.84
CA VAL A 76 -1.72 -17.95 0.05
C VAL A 76 -2.92 -18.85 -0.24
N SER A 77 -3.18 -19.21 -1.49
CA SER A 77 -4.23 -20.16 -1.88
C SER A 77 -4.03 -21.54 -1.23
N GLY A 78 -2.81 -22.08 -1.29
CA GLY A 78 -2.47 -23.32 -0.61
C GLY A 78 -2.56 -23.21 0.91
N LYS A 79 -2.07 -22.10 1.48
CA LYS A 79 -2.02 -21.85 2.92
C LYS A 79 -3.41 -21.76 3.56
N PHE A 80 -4.37 -21.13 2.89
CA PHE A 80 -5.74 -20.94 3.39
C PHE A 80 -6.76 -21.90 2.80
N ASN A 81 -6.33 -22.82 1.93
CA ASN A 81 -7.19 -23.75 1.18
C ASN A 81 -8.37 -23.03 0.48
N MET A 82 -8.08 -21.87 -0.12
CA MET A 82 -9.07 -21.00 -0.76
C MET A 82 -8.80 -20.91 -2.27
N PRO A 83 -9.83 -20.87 -3.13
CA PRO A 83 -9.63 -20.73 -4.57
C PRO A 83 -8.88 -19.45 -4.93
N ARG A 84 -7.90 -19.53 -5.83
CA ARG A 84 -7.08 -18.39 -6.30
C ARG A 84 -7.94 -17.21 -6.79
N GLY A 85 -9.00 -17.49 -7.53
CA GLY A 85 -9.94 -16.45 -8.00
C GLY A 85 -10.68 -15.74 -6.86
N PHE A 86 -10.99 -16.44 -5.76
CA PHE A 86 -11.58 -15.82 -4.57
C PHE A 86 -10.57 -14.89 -3.90
N ILE A 87 -9.33 -15.33 -3.74
CA ILE A 87 -8.24 -14.52 -3.15
C ILE A 87 -7.96 -13.29 -4.00
N GLN A 88 -7.90 -13.44 -5.33
CA GLN A 88 -7.71 -12.33 -6.25
C GLN A 88 -8.87 -11.32 -6.17
N ASN A 89 -10.12 -11.80 -6.13
CA ASN A 89 -11.29 -10.94 -5.95
C ASN A 89 -11.27 -10.23 -4.59
N LEU A 90 -10.81 -10.92 -3.54
CA LEU A 90 -10.69 -10.36 -2.19
C LEU A 90 -9.68 -9.22 -2.19
N LEU A 91 -8.50 -9.44 -2.78
CA LEU A 91 -7.45 -8.43 -2.91
C LEU A 91 -7.95 -7.21 -3.70
N ASN A 92 -8.48 -7.43 -4.91
CA ASN A 92 -8.94 -6.35 -5.78
C ASN A 92 -10.07 -5.53 -5.13
N SER A 93 -11.08 -6.20 -4.57
CA SER A 93 -12.19 -5.49 -3.90
C SER A 93 -11.74 -4.75 -2.65
N SER A 94 -10.77 -5.29 -1.90
CA SER A 94 -10.19 -4.63 -0.73
C SER A 94 -9.33 -3.43 -1.11
N ALA A 95 -8.56 -3.53 -2.19
CA ALA A 95 -7.79 -2.41 -2.73
C ALA A 95 -8.71 -1.26 -3.19
N SER A 96 -9.77 -1.57 -3.96
CA SER A 96 -10.76 -0.57 -4.37
C SER A 96 -11.47 0.05 -3.17
N PHE A 97 -11.89 -0.76 -2.19
CA PHE A 97 -12.53 -0.24 -0.98
C PHE A 97 -11.58 0.64 -0.17
N SER A 98 -10.32 0.23 -0.02
CA SER A 98 -9.28 1.02 0.66
C SER A 98 -9.09 2.38 -0.01
N SER A 99 -9.08 2.42 -1.34
CA SER A 99 -9.00 3.68 -2.11
C SER A 99 -10.20 4.59 -1.86
N CYS A 100 -11.42 4.03 -1.80
CA CYS A 100 -12.61 4.81 -1.48
C CYS A 100 -12.55 5.39 -0.07
N VAL A 101 -12.09 4.61 0.92
CA VAL A 101 -11.95 5.08 2.30
C VAL A 101 -10.84 6.13 2.42
N LEU A 102 -9.73 5.95 1.71
CA LEU A 102 -8.66 6.96 1.65
C LEU A 102 -9.18 8.29 1.12
N HIS A 103 -9.86 8.29 -0.03
CA HIS A 103 -10.44 9.53 -0.59
C HIS A 103 -11.46 10.17 0.35
N PHE A 104 -12.29 9.36 1.01
CA PHE A 104 -13.20 9.89 2.03
C PHE A 104 -12.45 10.58 3.19
N CYS A 105 -11.32 10.02 3.63
CA CYS A 105 -10.48 10.64 4.65
C CYS A 105 -9.70 11.87 4.15
N GLU A 106 -9.55 12.05 2.84
CA GLU A 106 -8.91 13.25 2.25
C GLU A 106 -9.84 14.47 2.26
N GLU A 107 -11.16 14.25 2.26
CA GLU A 107 -12.16 15.32 2.30
C GLU A 107 -12.38 15.90 3.71
N LEU A 108 -11.81 15.28 4.75
CA LEU A 108 -11.99 15.67 6.15
C LEU A 108 -10.63 15.86 6.84
N ASP A 109 -10.25 17.11 7.11
CA ASP A 109 -8.97 17.45 7.73
C ASP A 109 -8.77 16.78 9.11
N GLU A 110 -9.86 16.51 9.85
CA GLU A 110 -9.81 15.83 11.14
C GLU A 110 -9.30 14.38 11.03
N PHE A 111 -9.35 13.79 9.84
CA PHE A 111 -8.93 12.41 9.59
C PHE A 111 -7.49 12.29 9.07
N TRP A 112 -6.66 13.32 9.26
CA TRP A 112 -5.25 13.34 8.86
C TRP A 112 -4.48 12.06 9.24
N ALA A 113 -4.72 11.52 10.44
CA ALA A 113 -4.03 10.31 10.92
C ALA A 113 -4.43 9.06 10.13
N TYR A 114 -5.72 8.96 9.77
CA TYR A 114 -6.22 7.86 8.94
C TYR A 114 -5.76 8.00 7.50
N LYS A 115 -5.73 9.21 6.95
CA LYS A 115 -5.17 9.47 5.62
C LYS A 115 -3.72 8.97 5.53
N ALA A 116 -2.88 9.34 6.50
CA ALA A 116 -1.48 8.91 6.55
C ALA A 116 -1.36 7.38 6.61
N LEU A 117 -2.15 6.71 7.44
CA LEU A 117 -2.15 5.25 7.58
C LEU A 117 -2.67 4.53 6.33
N LEU A 118 -3.79 5.00 5.78
CA LEU A 118 -4.51 4.36 4.68
C LEU A 118 -3.79 4.52 3.35
N LEU A 119 -2.98 5.56 3.18
CA LEU A 119 -2.17 5.75 1.97
C LEU A 119 -1.28 4.53 1.71
N ASP A 120 -0.52 4.11 2.73
CA ASP A 120 0.40 2.98 2.63
C ASP A 120 -0.33 1.64 2.47
N VAL A 121 -1.44 1.46 3.19
CA VAL A 121 -2.25 0.24 3.09
C VAL A 121 -2.86 0.12 1.69
N THR A 122 -3.39 1.22 1.14
CA THR A 122 -3.99 1.26 -0.20
C THR A 122 -2.96 0.95 -1.28
N LYS A 123 -1.75 1.52 -1.18
CA LYS A 123 -0.64 1.21 -2.10
C LYS A 123 -0.24 -0.26 -2.01
N LYS A 124 -0.05 -0.79 -0.80
CA LYS A 124 0.33 -2.19 -0.60
C LYS A 124 -0.72 -3.17 -1.11
N LEU A 125 -2.01 -2.88 -0.91
CA LEU A 125 -3.10 -3.70 -1.43
C LEU A 125 -3.23 -3.61 -2.96
N SER A 126 -3.08 -2.41 -3.53
CA SER A 126 -3.17 -2.18 -4.97
C SER A 126 -2.02 -2.83 -5.73
N TYR A 127 -0.81 -2.79 -5.17
CA TYR A 127 0.35 -3.37 -5.82
C TYR A 127 0.49 -4.84 -5.49
N CYS A 128 0.51 -5.23 -4.21
CA CYS A 128 0.65 -6.61 -3.73
C CYS A 128 1.55 -7.50 -4.59
N VAL A 129 2.66 -6.94 -5.05
CA VAL A 129 3.65 -7.54 -5.93
C VAL A 129 5.04 -7.32 -5.39
N LYS A 130 6.03 -7.99 -5.99
CA LYS A 130 7.44 -7.76 -5.71
C LYS A 130 7.78 -6.27 -5.73
N ALA A 131 8.52 -5.81 -4.71
CA ALA A 131 8.87 -4.39 -4.53
C ALA A 131 9.56 -3.77 -5.76
N GLU A 132 10.30 -4.58 -6.52
CA GLU A 132 10.98 -4.16 -7.77
C GLU A 132 10.02 -3.71 -8.88
N LEU A 133 8.75 -4.14 -8.85
CA LEU A 133 7.74 -3.80 -9.85
C LEU A 133 6.94 -2.55 -9.48
N VAL A 134 6.94 -2.17 -8.20
CA VAL A 134 6.14 -1.04 -7.68
C VAL A 134 6.42 0.26 -8.44
N PRO A 135 7.67 0.67 -8.70
CA PRO A 135 7.95 1.91 -9.43
C PRO A 135 7.37 1.93 -10.84
N LEU A 136 7.24 0.77 -11.48
CA LEU A 136 6.67 0.67 -12.82
C LEU A 136 5.14 0.75 -12.78
N MET A 137 4.52 0.21 -11.72
CA MET A 137 3.07 0.22 -11.52
C MET A 137 2.52 1.57 -11.04
N GLU A 138 3.38 2.48 -10.61
CA GLU A 138 3.01 3.90 -10.41
C GLU A 138 2.65 4.58 -11.74
N VAL A 139 3.17 4.07 -12.87
CA VAL A 139 2.89 4.63 -14.20
C VAL A 139 1.49 4.27 -14.68
N ALA A 140 0.75 5.26 -15.16
CA ALA A 140 -0.62 5.08 -15.60
C ALA A 140 -0.71 4.05 -16.75
N GLY A 141 -1.61 3.07 -16.59
CA GLY A 141 -1.81 2.00 -17.56
C GLY A 141 -0.84 0.81 -17.43
N VAL A 142 0.05 0.82 -16.42
CA VAL A 142 0.95 -0.29 -16.12
C VAL A 142 0.44 -1.08 -14.92
N LEU A 143 -0.23 -2.20 -15.18
CA LEU A 143 -0.61 -3.18 -14.15
C LEU A 143 0.47 -4.26 -13.99
N GLU A 144 0.34 -5.13 -12.98
CA GLU A 144 1.33 -6.15 -12.61
C GLU A 144 1.89 -6.94 -13.80
N ALA A 145 1.00 -7.47 -14.66
CA ALA A 145 1.42 -8.27 -15.80
C ALA A 145 2.31 -7.46 -16.77
N ARG A 146 1.95 -6.20 -17.01
CA ARG A 146 2.74 -5.30 -17.85
C ARG A 146 4.04 -4.88 -17.18
N ALA A 147 4.01 -4.61 -15.88
CA ALA A 147 5.20 -4.29 -15.09
C ALA A 147 6.23 -5.43 -15.16
N LYS A 148 5.79 -6.70 -15.04
CA LYS A 148 6.67 -7.87 -15.20
C LYS A 148 7.31 -7.93 -16.59
N GLN A 149 6.54 -7.70 -17.65
CA GLN A 149 7.07 -7.66 -19.02
C GLN A 149 8.11 -6.54 -19.19
N LEU A 150 7.79 -5.34 -18.72
CA LEU A 150 8.70 -4.18 -18.76
C LEU A 150 10.00 -4.47 -18.00
N TYR A 151 9.89 -5.02 -16.79
CA TYR A 151 11.03 -5.36 -15.95
C TYR A 151 11.93 -6.42 -16.61
N ASN A 152 11.34 -7.49 -17.14
CA ASN A 152 12.06 -8.55 -17.85
C ASN A 152 12.74 -8.03 -19.15
N ALA A 153 12.20 -6.97 -19.76
CA ALA A 153 12.81 -6.29 -20.90
C ALA A 153 13.89 -5.26 -20.50
N GLY A 154 14.21 -5.12 -19.21
CA GLY A 154 15.25 -4.23 -18.68
C GLY A 154 14.77 -2.85 -18.22
N TYR A 155 13.47 -2.56 -18.32
CA TYR A 155 12.88 -1.32 -17.81
C TYR A 155 12.59 -1.47 -16.31
N THR A 156 13.58 -1.22 -15.47
CA THR A 156 13.51 -1.42 -14.00
C THR A 156 13.17 -0.16 -13.21
N THR A 157 13.35 1.02 -13.80
CA THR A 157 13.13 2.31 -13.12
C THR A 157 12.21 3.24 -13.92
N LEU A 158 11.62 4.22 -13.23
CA LEU A 158 10.84 5.28 -13.88
C LEU A 158 11.67 6.04 -14.93
N ALA A 159 12.97 6.22 -14.67
CA ALA A 159 13.90 6.84 -15.61
C ALA A 159 14.10 6.00 -16.89
N HIS A 160 14.16 4.66 -16.78
CA HIS A 160 14.23 3.79 -17.97
C HIS A 160 12.98 3.94 -18.82
N LEU A 161 11.79 4.04 -18.21
CA LEU A 161 10.54 4.25 -18.94
C LEU A 161 10.45 5.63 -19.57
N ALA A 162 10.81 6.68 -18.83
CA ALA A 162 10.74 8.07 -19.31
C ALA A 162 11.68 8.32 -20.50
N ASN A 163 12.83 7.65 -20.55
CA ASN A 163 13.83 7.80 -21.62
C ASN A 163 13.73 6.73 -22.71
N ALA A 164 12.75 5.83 -22.65
CA ALA A 164 12.61 4.76 -23.63
C ALA A 164 12.18 5.29 -25.01
N ASP A 165 12.68 4.64 -26.07
CA ASP A 165 12.15 4.82 -27.43
C ASP A 165 10.85 4.02 -27.59
N PRO A 166 9.71 4.66 -27.95
CA PRO A 166 8.45 3.96 -28.17
C PRO A 166 8.53 2.80 -29.17
N GLN A 167 9.36 2.91 -30.22
CA GLN A 167 9.50 1.89 -31.26
C GLN A 167 10.24 0.66 -30.73
N VAL A 168 11.25 0.86 -29.90
CA VAL A 168 12.02 -0.22 -29.27
C VAL A 168 11.16 -0.90 -28.20
N MET A 169 10.40 -0.13 -27.43
CA MET A 169 9.48 -0.66 -26.42
C MET A 169 8.40 -1.56 -27.03
N VAL A 170 7.80 -1.15 -28.15
CA VAL A 170 6.80 -1.98 -28.87
C VAL A 170 7.40 -3.28 -29.40
N LYS A 171 8.67 -3.26 -29.82
CA LYS A 171 9.35 -4.46 -30.34
C LYS A 171 9.78 -5.44 -29.24
N SER A 172 10.13 -4.92 -28.06
CA SER A 172 10.63 -5.72 -26.94
C SER A 172 9.51 -6.32 -26.09
N ILE A 173 8.28 -5.80 -26.18
CA ILE A 173 7.18 -6.17 -25.29
C ILE A 173 6.01 -6.72 -26.08
N GLU A 174 5.63 -7.96 -25.75
CA GLU A 174 4.50 -8.63 -26.37
C GLU A 174 3.17 -7.88 -26.16
N HIS A 175 2.34 -7.88 -27.20
CA HIS A 175 1.00 -7.29 -27.18
C HIS A 175 0.99 -5.82 -26.68
N LEU A 176 2.00 -5.02 -27.04
CA LEU A 176 2.03 -3.59 -26.76
C LEU A 176 1.75 -2.78 -28.02
N SER A 177 0.70 -1.96 -28.00
CA SER A 177 0.45 -1.02 -29.11
C SER A 177 1.33 0.22 -28.99
N LYS A 178 1.63 0.85 -30.13
CA LYS A 178 2.37 2.14 -30.16
C LYS A 178 1.68 3.23 -29.35
N ARG A 179 0.34 3.25 -29.33
CA ARG A 179 -0.43 4.20 -28.51
C ARG A 179 -0.19 3.98 -27.02
N GLN A 180 -0.25 2.74 -26.55
CA GLN A 180 0.02 2.40 -25.15
C GLN A 180 1.46 2.70 -24.78
N ALA A 181 2.44 2.36 -25.64
CA ALA A 181 3.85 2.67 -25.39
C ALA A 181 4.05 4.19 -25.20
N ASN A 182 3.50 5.01 -26.09
CA ASN A 182 3.56 6.47 -25.95
C ASN A 182 2.91 6.96 -24.65
N GLN A 183 1.76 6.40 -24.27
CA GLN A 183 1.06 6.77 -23.03
C GLN A 183 1.87 6.41 -21.78
N ILE A 184 2.49 5.22 -21.76
CA ILE A 184 3.36 4.78 -20.66
C ILE A 184 4.55 5.74 -20.55
N ILE A 185 5.22 6.05 -21.66
CA ILE A 185 6.39 6.94 -21.69
C ILE A 185 5.99 8.36 -21.26
N SER A 186 4.87 8.89 -21.74
CA SER A 186 4.40 10.23 -21.34
C SER A 186 4.04 10.30 -19.87
N SER A 187 3.35 9.27 -19.34
CA SER A 187 3.01 9.20 -17.92
C SER A 187 4.26 9.06 -17.05
N ALA A 188 5.25 8.27 -17.49
CA ALA A 188 6.52 8.13 -16.79
C ALA A 188 7.29 9.46 -16.75
N LYS A 189 7.33 10.22 -17.86
CA LYS A 189 7.93 11.55 -17.91
C LYS A 189 7.23 12.54 -16.96
N MET A 190 5.90 12.54 -16.94
CA MET A 190 5.14 13.40 -16.04
C MET A 190 5.47 13.10 -14.56
N LEU A 191 5.40 11.83 -14.16
CA LEU A 191 5.71 11.43 -12.78
C LEU A 191 7.17 11.74 -12.39
N LEU A 192 8.10 11.59 -13.34
CA LEU A 192 9.51 11.89 -13.10
C LEU A 192 9.73 13.39 -12.92
N ASN A 193 9.05 14.23 -13.70
CA ASN A 193 9.09 15.68 -13.54
C ASN A 193 8.47 16.11 -12.21
N GLU A 194 7.29 15.58 -11.85
CA GLU A 194 6.62 15.88 -10.57
C GLU A 194 7.52 15.56 -9.37
N LYS A 195 8.17 14.39 -9.37
CA LYS A 195 9.15 14.03 -8.33
C LYS A 195 10.38 14.94 -8.34
N THR A 196 10.81 15.41 -9.51
CA THR A 196 11.97 16.31 -9.63
C THR A 196 11.64 17.70 -9.08
N GLU A 197 10.46 18.23 -9.39
CA GLU A 197 9.98 19.52 -8.89
C GLU A 197 9.81 19.49 -7.37
N ALA A 198 9.18 18.44 -6.82
CA ALA A 198 9.03 18.28 -5.38
C ALA A 198 10.38 18.22 -4.64
N LEU A 199 11.35 17.48 -5.18
CA LEU A 199 12.70 17.42 -4.60
C LEU A 199 13.45 18.75 -4.72
N GLN A 200 13.25 19.51 -5.79
CA GLN A 200 13.82 20.83 -5.95
C GLN A 200 13.25 21.82 -4.92
N GLU A 201 11.93 21.79 -4.70
CA GLU A 201 11.28 22.61 -3.68
C GLU A 201 11.81 22.30 -2.27
N GLU A 202 11.97 21.01 -1.93
CA GLU A 202 12.54 20.58 -0.65
C GLU A 202 14.00 21.06 -0.48
N VAL A 203 14.82 20.98 -1.54
CA VAL A 203 16.19 21.51 -1.53
C VAL A 203 16.20 23.02 -1.32
N GLU A 204 15.32 23.76 -2.01
CA GLU A 204 15.21 25.21 -1.84
C GLU A 204 14.79 25.58 -0.43
N GLU A 205 13.85 24.84 0.17
CA GLU A 205 13.43 25.04 1.56
C GLU A 205 14.58 24.83 2.54
N LEU A 206 15.37 23.76 2.39
CA LEU A 206 16.55 23.51 3.22
C LEU A 206 17.65 24.57 3.07
N LEU A 207 17.74 25.22 1.90
CA LEU A 207 18.68 26.32 1.64
C LEU A 207 18.19 27.67 2.14
N ARG A 208 16.90 27.83 2.48
CA ARG A 208 16.39 29.10 3.05
C ARG A 208 17.03 29.34 4.42
N LEU A 209 17.52 30.57 4.61
CA LEU A 209 18.04 31.00 5.90
C LEU A 209 16.91 30.99 6.94
N PRO A 210 17.09 30.34 8.11
CA PRO A 210 16.14 30.45 9.22
C PRO A 210 15.86 31.92 9.56
N ALA A 211 14.59 32.29 9.69
CA ALA A 211 14.21 33.64 10.10
C ALA A 211 14.74 34.01 11.51
N ASP A 212 15.05 32.98 12.30
CA ASP A 212 15.48 33.09 13.69
C ASP A 212 17.01 33.14 13.83
N LEU A 213 17.74 33.26 12.73
CA LEU A 213 19.18 33.47 12.75
C LEU A 213 19.50 34.74 13.56
N PRO A 214 20.26 34.64 14.67
CA PRO A 214 20.66 35.82 15.43
C PRO A 214 21.50 36.70 14.51
N SER A 215 20.93 37.84 14.11
CA SER A 215 21.61 38.82 13.26
C SER A 215 22.86 39.32 13.98
N LEU A 216 23.99 39.35 13.26
CA LEU A 216 25.21 40.00 13.70
C LEU A 216 24.87 41.44 14.11
N ILE A 217 24.81 41.69 15.41
CA ILE A 217 24.59 43.00 16.02
C ILE A 217 25.75 43.90 15.57
N THR A 218 25.54 44.66 14.50
CA THR A 218 26.35 45.84 14.19
C THR A 218 26.06 46.88 15.27
N LYS A 219 26.88 46.85 16.33
CA LYS A 219 26.97 47.92 17.33
C LYS A 219 27.46 49.20 16.65
N ASN A 220 26.54 50.06 16.23
CA ASN A 220 26.81 51.49 16.08
C ASN A 220 26.22 52.20 17.30
N GLU A 221 26.95 52.18 18.42
CA GLU A 221 26.71 53.08 19.54
C GLU A 221 27.38 54.43 19.23
N ASN A 222 26.66 55.32 18.53
CA ASN A 222 26.93 56.75 18.61
C ASN A 222 26.11 57.33 19.76
N VAL A 223 26.69 57.35 20.96
CA VAL A 223 26.17 58.12 22.10
C VAL A 223 26.60 59.59 21.91
N GLN A 224 25.72 60.40 21.33
CA GLN A 224 25.56 61.80 21.73
C GLN A 224 24.56 61.76 22.89
N THR A 225 24.81 62.34 24.07
CA THR A 225 24.54 63.75 24.41
C THR A 225 24.94 63.92 25.89
N ILE A 226 25.43 65.10 26.29
CA ILE A 226 24.97 65.92 27.44
C ILE A 226 25.91 67.16 27.52
N GLU A 227 25.40 68.30 27.07
CA GLU A 227 25.52 69.59 27.79
C GLU A 227 24.11 69.94 28.28
#